data_AF-A0A380DMN5-F1
#
_entry.id   AF-A0A380DMN5-F1
#
_cell.length_a   1.000
_cell.length_b   1.000
_cell.length_c   1.000
_cell.angle_alpha   90.00
_cell.angle_beta   90.00
_cell.angle_gamma   90.00
#
_symmetry.space_group_name_H-M   'P 1'
#
loop_
_entity.id
_entity.type
_entity.pdbx_description
1 polymer ?
#
loop_
_entity_poly.entity_id
_entity_poly.type
_entity_poly.pdbx_seq_one_letter_code
_entity_poly.pdbx_strand_id
1 'polypeptide(L)'
;MPYIMKKLNAPFTYDAEISNIFYDIDLCLDFLLDNNFSLTMHLDHYDSRDYIDAFKIFIHHVALHVSHRKDLKFNLYLTTLHNSLIEMIDYFKALFPNGGLYIHLDQATERQLPLLKRLEPHIDHFVFDANSNDAVDFNKMNDDEFKTASQIIINKTNYLIDLMHCHHLKRPLILLNWNTLTGDTFITNGEYFRGGIIIEQLLKLSSKVEGIGYG
;
A
#
# COMPACT_ATOMS: atom_id res chain seq x y z
N MET A 1 -2.87 -29.29 12.45
CA MET A 1 -1.70 -28.68 11.78
C MET A 1 -1.91 -28.76 10.28
N PRO A 2 -1.92 -27.62 9.57
CA PRO A 2 -1.97 -27.61 8.11
C PRO A 2 -0.79 -28.41 7.52
N TYR A 3 -0.99 -29.05 6.37
CA TYR A 3 -0.02 -29.92 5.68
C TYR A 3 1.39 -29.30 5.58
N ILE A 4 1.43 -27.97 5.41
CA ILE A 4 2.65 -27.15 5.28
C ILE A 4 3.54 -27.21 6.53
N MET A 5 2.96 -27.21 7.74
CA MET A 5 3.74 -27.21 8.99
C MET A 5 4.53 -28.49 9.23
N LYS A 6 4.14 -29.63 8.62
CA LYS A 6 4.83 -30.91 8.80
C LYS A 6 6.16 -31.01 8.03
N LYS A 7 6.35 -30.27 6.93
CA LYS A 7 7.56 -30.37 6.09
C LYS A 7 8.68 -29.38 6.45
N LEU A 8 8.42 -28.40 7.30
CA LEU A 8 9.39 -27.34 7.65
C LEU A 8 10.50 -27.75 8.63
N ASN A 9 10.39 -28.92 9.28
CA ASN A 9 11.41 -29.45 10.19
C ASN A 9 12.48 -30.33 9.50
N ALA A 10 12.50 -30.36 8.17
CA ALA A 10 13.50 -31.09 7.38
C ALA A 10 14.23 -30.11 6.42
N PRO A 11 15.50 -30.36 6.08
CA PRO A 11 16.18 -29.60 5.04
C PRO A 11 15.37 -29.65 3.74
N PHE A 12 15.06 -28.47 3.19
CA PHE A 12 14.18 -28.32 2.04
C PHE A 12 14.77 -29.05 0.83
N THR A 13 14.13 -30.16 0.47
CA THR A 13 14.38 -30.89 -0.77
C THR A 13 13.26 -30.52 -1.73
N TYR A 14 13.62 -30.16 -2.97
CA TYR A 14 12.66 -29.77 -4.02
C TYR A 14 11.48 -30.75 -4.09
N ASP A 15 10.27 -30.22 -3.99
CA ASP A 15 9.02 -30.97 -3.98
C ASP A 15 8.08 -30.44 -5.06
N ALA A 16 7.71 -31.31 -6.00
CA ALA A 16 6.81 -30.99 -7.10
C ALA A 16 5.41 -30.57 -6.63
N GLU A 17 4.97 -30.99 -5.45
CA GLU A 17 3.68 -30.55 -4.89
C GLU A 17 3.71 -29.09 -4.42
N ILE A 18 4.84 -28.60 -3.91
CA ILE A 18 5.02 -27.20 -3.50
C ILE A 18 5.17 -26.30 -4.72
N SER A 19 5.86 -26.78 -5.77
CA SER A 19 5.99 -26.06 -7.05
C SER A 19 4.64 -25.82 -7.72
N ASN A 20 3.63 -26.66 -7.47
CA ASN A 20 2.29 -26.49 -8.03
C ASN A 20 1.46 -25.41 -7.27
N ILE A 21 1.80 -25.13 -6.01
CA ILE A 21 1.08 -24.14 -5.18
C ILE A 21 1.42 -22.71 -5.62
N PHE A 22 2.65 -22.47 -6.07
CA PHE A 22 3.12 -21.14 -6.48
C PHE A 22 3.16 -20.94 -7.99
N TYR A 23 2.72 -21.90 -8.80
CA TYR A 23 2.82 -21.81 -10.26
C TYR A 23 2.21 -20.51 -10.85
N ASP A 24 1.00 -20.15 -10.44
CA ASP A 24 0.35 -18.91 -10.91
C ASP A 24 1.06 -17.65 -10.39
N ILE A 25 1.66 -17.74 -9.20
CA ILE A 25 2.47 -16.67 -8.60
C ILE A 25 3.76 -16.50 -9.39
N ASP A 26 4.43 -17.58 -9.77
CA ASP A 26 5.68 -17.55 -10.54
C ASP A 26 5.45 -16.92 -11.92
N LEU A 27 4.35 -17.27 -12.59
CA LEU A 27 3.93 -16.63 -13.85
C LEU A 27 3.68 -15.12 -13.67
N CYS A 28 3.06 -14.71 -12.57
CA CYS A 28 2.83 -13.30 -12.26
C CYS A 28 4.15 -12.57 -11.99
N LEU A 29 5.03 -13.14 -11.17
CA LEU A 29 6.36 -12.59 -10.90
C LEU A 29 7.18 -12.45 -12.17
N ASP A 30 7.11 -13.45 -13.05
CA ASP A 30 7.79 -13.42 -14.34
C ASP A 30 7.30 -12.27 -15.21
N PHE A 31 5.98 -12.10 -15.32
CA PHE A 31 5.38 -10.98 -16.03
C PHE A 31 5.83 -9.62 -15.46
N LEU A 32 5.85 -9.46 -14.13
CA LEU A 32 6.28 -8.20 -13.50
C LEU A 32 7.75 -7.89 -13.81
N LEU A 33 8.62 -8.89 -13.69
CA LEU A 33 10.06 -8.75 -13.97
C LEU A 33 10.34 -8.41 -15.43
N ASP A 34 9.63 -9.05 -16.36
CA ASP A 34 9.84 -8.87 -17.79
C ASP A 34 9.38 -7.47 -18.26
N ASN A 35 8.39 -6.90 -17.57
CA ASN A 35 7.86 -5.56 -17.84
C ASN A 35 8.43 -4.45 -16.93
N ASN A 36 9.40 -4.78 -16.06
CA ASN A 36 9.99 -3.87 -15.06
C ASN A 36 8.95 -3.22 -14.13
N PHE A 37 7.89 -3.93 -13.78
CA PHE A 37 6.93 -3.48 -12.77
C PHE A 37 7.41 -3.83 -11.36
N SER A 38 7.00 -3.02 -10.39
CA SER A 38 7.16 -3.31 -8.96
C SER A 38 6.00 -4.15 -8.44
N LEU A 39 6.27 -5.03 -7.48
CA LEU A 39 5.25 -5.70 -6.70
C LEU A 39 5.02 -4.93 -5.40
N THR A 40 3.77 -4.55 -5.12
CA THR A 40 3.37 -4.07 -3.79
C THR A 40 2.32 -5.03 -3.24
N MET A 41 2.65 -5.70 -2.13
CA MET A 41 1.78 -6.65 -1.46
C MET A 41 1.07 -5.97 -0.29
N HIS A 42 -0.26 -5.99 -0.30
CA HIS A 42 -1.06 -5.55 0.84
C HIS A 42 -1.13 -6.67 1.88
N LEU A 43 -0.69 -6.36 3.10
CA LEU A 43 -0.84 -7.23 4.26
C LEU A 43 -2.06 -6.78 5.05
N ASP A 44 -2.99 -7.72 5.22
CA ASP A 44 -4.23 -7.51 5.95
C ASP A 44 -4.50 -8.70 6.87
N HIS A 45 -5.09 -8.43 8.04
CA HIS A 45 -5.40 -9.44 9.07
C HIS A 45 -4.22 -10.40 9.41
N TYR A 46 -3.01 -9.84 9.56
CA TYR A 46 -1.75 -10.61 9.69
C TYR A 46 -1.31 -10.92 11.13
N ASP A 47 -2.22 -10.85 12.11
CA ASP A 47 -1.92 -10.98 13.53
C ASP A 47 -1.79 -12.44 14.02
N SER A 48 -2.29 -13.41 13.25
CA SER A 48 -2.23 -14.84 13.60
C SER A 48 -0.87 -15.49 13.30
N ARG A 49 -0.50 -16.50 14.09
CA ARG A 49 0.75 -17.26 13.86
C ARG A 49 0.77 -17.98 12.52
N ASP A 50 -0.35 -18.59 12.13
CA ASP A 50 -0.48 -19.30 10.86
C ASP A 50 -0.25 -18.35 9.67
N TYR A 51 -0.73 -17.10 9.76
CA TYR A 51 -0.47 -16.08 8.74
C TYR A 51 1.00 -15.73 8.66
N ILE A 52 1.66 -15.48 9.80
CA ILE A 52 3.09 -15.12 9.85
C ILE A 52 3.94 -16.24 9.24
N ASP A 53 3.62 -17.49 9.55
CA ASP A 53 4.33 -18.65 8.99
C ASP A 53 4.10 -18.78 7.48
N ALA A 54 2.86 -18.60 7.01
CA ALA A 54 2.54 -18.58 5.58
C ALA A 54 3.25 -17.44 4.83
N PHE A 55 3.28 -16.25 5.43
CA PHE A 55 4.02 -15.09 4.90
C PHE A 55 5.50 -15.42 4.74
N LYS A 56 6.14 -15.98 5.76
CA LYS A 56 7.56 -16.33 5.69
C LYS A 56 7.86 -17.32 4.56
N ILE A 57 7.02 -18.34 4.41
CA ILE A 57 7.16 -19.32 3.32
C ILE A 57 7.03 -18.65 1.96
N PHE A 58 6.01 -17.80 1.80
CA PHE A 58 5.79 -17.06 0.56
C PHE A 58 6.96 -16.13 0.23
N ILE A 59 7.40 -15.29 1.17
CA ILE A 59 8.52 -14.36 0.94
C ILE A 59 9.82 -15.11 0.62
N HIS A 60 10.06 -16.24 1.28
CA HIS A 60 11.21 -17.09 0.96
C HIS A 60 11.13 -17.66 -0.46
N HIS A 61 9.95 -18.14 -0.86
CA HIS A 61 9.70 -18.64 -2.22
C HIS A 61 9.97 -17.55 -3.27
N VAL A 62 9.40 -16.35 -3.09
CA VAL A 62 9.66 -15.21 -3.99
C VAL A 62 11.16 -14.93 -4.07
N ALA A 63 11.86 -14.89 -2.93
CA ALA A 63 13.29 -14.61 -2.90
C ALA A 63 14.10 -15.64 -3.70
N LEU A 64 13.76 -16.92 -3.60
CA LEU A 64 14.39 -17.99 -4.40
C LEU A 64 14.13 -17.80 -5.90
N HIS A 65 12.87 -17.52 -6.27
CA HIS A 65 12.47 -17.31 -7.67
C HIS A 65 13.20 -16.13 -8.31
N VAL A 66 13.36 -15.02 -7.58
CA VAL A 66 13.97 -13.79 -8.12
C VAL A 66 15.49 -13.71 -7.96
N SER A 67 16.11 -14.61 -7.18
CA SER A 67 17.54 -14.55 -6.78
C SER A 67 18.55 -14.45 -7.93
N HIS A 68 18.16 -14.90 -9.13
CA HIS A 68 19.03 -14.90 -10.33
C HIS A 68 18.54 -13.95 -11.44
N ARG A 69 17.49 -13.16 -11.16
CA ARG A 69 16.86 -12.24 -12.11
C ARG A 69 17.20 -10.79 -11.70
N LYS A 70 16.77 -9.81 -12.51
CA LYS A 70 16.84 -8.38 -12.13
C LYS A 70 16.21 -8.17 -10.74
N ASP A 71 16.69 -7.17 -10.01
CA ASP A 71 16.13 -6.80 -8.71
C ASP A 71 14.63 -6.45 -8.81
N LEU A 72 13.77 -7.33 -8.32
CA LEU A 72 12.34 -7.04 -8.15
C LEU A 72 12.20 -5.92 -7.12
N LYS A 73 11.59 -4.80 -7.52
CA LYS A 73 11.12 -3.79 -6.57
C LYS A 73 9.90 -4.35 -5.83
N PHE A 74 10.13 -4.90 -4.64
CA PHE A 74 9.10 -5.52 -3.83
C PHE A 74 8.80 -4.65 -2.60
N ASN A 75 7.55 -4.24 -2.43
CA ASN A 75 7.09 -3.44 -1.31
C ASN A 75 5.99 -4.16 -0.52
N LEU A 76 5.90 -3.85 0.77
CA LEU A 76 4.78 -4.22 1.63
C LEU A 76 3.93 -2.98 1.90
N TYR A 77 2.62 -3.12 1.81
CA TYR A 77 1.62 -2.10 2.14
C TYR A 77 0.77 -2.59 3.31
N LEU A 78 0.54 -1.73 4.31
CA LEU A 78 -0.23 -2.06 5.51
C LEU A 78 -1.25 -0.98 5.83
N THR A 79 -2.48 -1.40 6.14
CA THR A 79 -3.56 -0.52 6.62
C THR A 79 -3.73 -0.57 8.14
N THR A 80 -3.28 -1.65 8.76
CA THR A 80 -3.35 -1.86 10.21
C THR A 80 -1.97 -2.17 10.76
N LEU A 81 -1.75 -1.83 12.03
CA LEU A 81 -0.50 -2.09 12.74
C LEU A 81 -0.72 -3.17 13.81
N HIS A 82 0.19 -4.14 13.85
CA HIS A 82 0.24 -5.18 14.87
C HIS A 82 1.69 -5.48 15.26
N ASN A 83 1.93 -5.90 16.50
CA ASN A 83 3.29 -6.17 16.98
C ASN A 83 3.99 -7.29 16.18
N SER A 84 3.21 -8.23 15.61
CA SER A 84 3.70 -9.28 14.71
C SER A 84 4.46 -8.74 13.51
N LEU A 85 4.18 -7.49 13.09
CA LEU A 85 4.81 -6.86 11.94
C LEU A 85 6.33 -6.80 12.08
N ILE A 86 6.85 -6.63 13.30
CA ILE A 86 8.30 -6.51 13.51
C ILE A 86 9.03 -7.77 13.03
N GLU A 87 8.58 -8.95 13.43
CA GLU A 87 9.17 -10.23 12.99
C GLU A 87 9.05 -10.40 11.47
N MET A 88 7.93 -9.97 10.88
CA MET A 88 7.69 -10.06 9.44
C MET A 88 8.60 -9.11 8.65
N ILE A 89 8.78 -7.87 9.11
CA ILE A 89 9.66 -6.88 8.46
C ILE A 89 11.13 -7.29 8.59
N ASP A 90 11.56 -7.77 9.76
CA ASP A 90 12.93 -8.25 9.93
C ASP A 90 13.23 -9.40 8.96
N TYR A 91 12.31 -10.35 8.82
CA TYR A 91 12.45 -11.45 7.88
C TYR A 91 12.42 -10.99 6.41
N PHE A 92 11.50 -10.09 6.07
CA PHE A 92 11.36 -9.53 4.73
C PHE A 92 12.62 -8.77 4.31
N LYS A 93 13.11 -7.84 5.14
CA LYS A 93 14.30 -7.03 4.86
C LYS A 93 15.58 -7.87 4.80
N ALA A 94 15.64 -9.02 5.48
CA ALA A 94 16.76 -9.95 5.35
C ALA A 94 16.86 -10.58 3.95
N LEU A 95 15.72 -10.79 3.27
CA LEU A 95 15.65 -11.36 1.92
C LEU A 95 15.57 -10.28 0.83
N PHE A 96 14.96 -9.15 1.14
CA PHE A 96 14.78 -7.99 0.25
C PHE A 96 15.30 -6.73 0.94
N PRO A 97 16.63 -6.50 0.97
CA PRO A 97 17.22 -5.34 1.66
C PRO A 97 16.71 -3.99 1.12
N ASN A 98 16.41 -3.94 -0.17
CA ASN A 98 15.86 -2.77 -0.87
C ASN A 98 14.32 -2.79 -0.93
N GLY A 99 13.66 -3.78 -0.31
CA GLY A 99 12.22 -3.92 -0.38
C GLY A 99 11.53 -2.85 0.47
N GLY A 100 10.50 -2.18 -0.05
CA GLY A 100 9.90 -1.01 0.60
C GLY A 100 8.83 -1.36 1.63
N LEU A 101 8.58 -0.45 2.57
CA LEU A 101 7.50 -0.53 3.55
C LEU A 101 6.61 0.73 3.50
N TYR A 102 5.33 0.50 3.24
CA TYR A 102 4.31 1.52 3.00
C TYR A 102 3.25 1.36 4.08
N ILE A 103 3.05 2.39 4.90
CA ILE A 103 2.08 2.33 6.01
C ILE A 103 0.99 3.36 5.79
N HIS A 104 -0.26 2.90 5.79
CA HIS A 104 -1.41 3.79 5.74
C HIS A 104 -1.45 4.65 6.99
N LEU A 105 -1.60 5.96 6.82
CA LEU A 105 -1.68 6.92 7.92
C LEU A 105 -3.12 7.42 8.07
N ASP A 106 -3.69 7.11 9.21
CA ASP A 106 -5.06 7.42 9.61
C ASP A 106 -5.18 7.48 11.14
N GLN A 107 -6.40 7.64 11.65
CA GLN A 107 -6.65 7.66 13.09
C GLN A 107 -6.34 6.32 13.77
N ALA A 108 -6.48 5.19 13.09
CA ALA A 108 -6.23 3.87 13.68
C ALA A 108 -4.73 3.65 13.89
N THR A 109 -3.92 4.01 12.91
CA THR A 109 -2.45 3.96 12.98
C THR A 109 -1.88 5.03 13.90
N GLU A 110 -2.47 6.23 13.96
CA GLU A 110 -2.14 7.26 14.95
C GLU A 110 -2.27 6.75 16.39
N ARG A 111 -3.34 6.01 16.70
CA ARG A 111 -3.53 5.39 18.04
C ARG A 111 -2.42 4.41 18.40
N GLN A 112 -1.67 3.91 17.42
CA GLN A 112 -0.53 3.01 17.60
C GLN A 112 0.82 3.71 17.41
N LEU A 113 0.90 5.03 17.68
CA LEU A 113 2.11 5.82 17.51
C LEU A 113 3.40 5.20 18.09
N PRO A 114 3.41 4.53 19.27
CA PRO A 114 4.63 3.89 19.77
C PRO A 114 5.17 2.81 18.83
N LEU A 115 4.29 1.98 18.25
CA LEU A 115 4.69 0.95 17.30
C LEU A 115 5.07 1.58 15.95
N LEU A 116 4.33 2.58 15.49
CA LEU A 116 4.64 3.32 14.28
C LEU A 116 6.04 3.94 14.33
N LYS A 117 6.41 4.60 15.44
CA LYS A 117 7.75 5.17 15.64
C LYS A 117 8.85 4.13 15.68
N ARG A 118 8.57 2.96 16.24
CA ARG A 118 9.52 1.84 16.25
C ARG A 118 9.78 1.32 14.82
N LEU A 119 8.77 1.33 13.97
CA LEU A 119 8.85 0.87 12.59
C LEU A 119 9.37 1.95 11.62
N GLU A 120 9.27 3.24 11.96
CA GLU A 120 9.68 4.37 11.12
C GLU A 120 11.06 4.24 10.44
N PRO A 121 12.10 3.67 11.07
CA PRO A 121 13.38 3.42 10.41
C PRO A 121 13.27 2.54 9.15
N HIS A 122 12.29 1.64 9.10
CA HIS A 122 12.04 0.73 7.99
C HIS A 122 11.00 1.22 6.99
N ILE A 123 10.22 2.25 7.34
CA ILE A 123 9.18 2.84 6.50
C ILE A 123 9.83 3.67 5.41
N ASP A 124 9.45 3.38 4.17
CA ASP A 124 9.85 4.15 3.00
C ASP A 124 8.86 5.30 2.79
N HIS A 125 7.55 5.03 2.89
CA HIS A 125 6.50 6.03 2.69
C HIS A 125 5.33 5.83 3.66
N PHE A 126 4.78 6.92 4.16
CA PHE A 126 3.41 6.93 4.62
C PHE A 126 2.48 7.07 3.41
N VAL A 127 1.36 6.36 3.44
CA VAL A 127 0.35 6.46 2.40
C VAL A 127 -0.99 6.85 3.02
N PHE A 128 -1.87 7.49 2.26
CA PHE A 128 -3.24 7.71 2.70
C PHE A 128 -4.17 7.73 1.50
N ASP A 129 -5.45 7.50 1.78
CA ASP A 129 -6.50 7.63 0.77
C ASP A 129 -7.33 8.87 1.04
N ALA A 130 -7.79 9.53 -0.01
CA ALA A 130 -8.72 10.65 0.07
C ALA A 130 -9.80 10.49 -1.01
N ASN A 131 -10.78 9.65 -0.72
CA ASN A 131 -11.91 9.43 -1.60
C ASN A 131 -13.06 10.38 -1.24
N SER A 132 -13.38 11.30 -2.16
CA SER A 132 -14.54 12.20 -2.00
C SER A 132 -15.89 11.48 -2.07
N ASN A 133 -15.92 10.25 -2.60
CA ASN A 133 -17.15 9.47 -2.78
C ASN A 133 -17.74 8.94 -1.47
N ASP A 134 -16.95 8.87 -0.39
CA ASP A 134 -17.41 8.37 0.92
C ASP A 134 -18.29 9.40 1.67
N ALA A 135 -18.35 10.63 1.19
CA ALA A 135 -19.03 11.75 1.87
C ALA A 135 -20.24 12.32 1.10
N VAL A 136 -20.57 11.80 -0.08
CA VAL A 136 -21.49 12.48 -1.02
C VAL A 136 -22.52 11.53 -1.66
N ASP A 137 -23.79 11.92 -1.60
CA ASP A 137 -24.89 11.29 -2.35
C ASP A 137 -24.96 11.85 -3.79
N PHE A 138 -24.55 11.03 -4.77
CA PHE A 138 -24.35 11.42 -6.18
C PHE A 138 -25.62 11.88 -6.91
N ASN A 139 -26.81 11.58 -6.38
CA ASN A 139 -28.06 11.92 -7.05
C ASN A 139 -28.50 13.38 -6.82
N LYS A 140 -27.73 14.18 -6.07
CA LYS A 140 -28.14 15.55 -5.67
C LYS A 140 -27.07 16.63 -5.83
N MET A 141 -25.95 16.31 -6.48
CA MET A 141 -24.75 17.13 -6.39
C MET A 141 -24.81 18.47 -7.15
N ASN A 142 -24.51 19.58 -6.48
CA ASN A 142 -24.32 20.91 -7.07
C ASN A 142 -22.84 21.38 -7.01
N ASP A 143 -22.52 22.49 -7.67
CA ASP A 143 -21.15 23.03 -7.76
C ASP A 143 -20.50 23.35 -6.38
N ASP A 144 -21.30 23.65 -5.36
CA ASP A 144 -20.83 23.95 -4.01
C ASP A 144 -20.48 22.67 -3.22
N GLU A 145 -21.24 21.59 -3.42
CA GLU A 145 -20.92 20.26 -2.88
C GLU A 145 -19.64 19.70 -3.53
N PHE A 146 -19.39 20.00 -4.81
CA PHE A 146 -18.15 19.62 -5.50
C PHE A 146 -16.91 20.37 -4.97
N LYS A 147 -17.02 21.68 -4.74
CA LYS A 147 -15.95 22.45 -4.06
C LYS A 147 -15.66 21.92 -2.66
N THR A 148 -16.70 21.51 -1.95
CA THR A 148 -16.59 20.91 -0.62
C THR A 148 -15.80 19.60 -0.68
N ALA A 149 -16.10 18.72 -1.63
CA ALA A 149 -15.35 17.48 -1.86
C ALA A 149 -13.85 17.71 -2.17
N SER A 150 -13.54 18.69 -3.02
CA SER A 150 -12.15 19.08 -3.31
C SER A 150 -11.42 19.59 -2.06
N GLN A 151 -12.14 20.34 -1.21
CA GLN A 151 -11.60 20.83 0.05
C GLN A 151 -11.37 19.69 1.06
N ILE A 152 -12.14 18.60 1.02
CA ILE A 152 -11.94 17.42 1.88
C ILE A 152 -10.56 16.79 1.62
N ILE A 153 -10.16 16.61 0.36
CA ILE A 153 -8.86 16.02 0.01
C ILE A 153 -7.72 16.89 0.56
N ILE A 154 -7.80 18.20 0.34
CA ILE A 154 -6.79 19.17 0.83
C ILE A 154 -6.77 19.18 2.37
N ASN A 155 -7.93 19.20 3.02
CA ASN A 155 -8.02 19.24 4.48
C ASN A 155 -7.47 17.96 5.11
N LYS A 156 -7.79 16.78 4.55
CA LYS A 156 -7.24 15.50 5.02
C LYS A 156 -5.72 15.46 4.85
N THR A 157 -5.22 15.92 3.69
CA THR A 157 -3.78 16.02 3.44
C THR A 157 -3.09 16.92 4.47
N ASN A 158 -3.63 18.12 4.72
CA ASN A 158 -3.06 19.05 5.71
C ASN A 158 -3.08 18.46 7.12
N TYR A 159 -4.19 17.84 7.53
CA TYR A 159 -4.30 17.18 8.84
C TYR A 159 -3.22 16.12 9.04
N LEU A 160 -2.96 15.28 8.02
CA LEU A 160 -1.93 14.24 8.11
C LEU A 160 -0.52 14.84 8.14
N ILE A 161 -0.25 15.90 7.37
CA ILE A 161 1.01 16.64 7.42
C ILE A 161 1.23 17.22 8.82
N ASP A 162 0.21 17.86 9.40
CA ASP A 162 0.28 18.43 10.75
C ASP A 162 0.51 17.34 11.81
N LEU A 163 -0.17 16.20 11.68
CA LEU A 163 0.03 15.02 12.54
C LEU A 163 1.47 14.51 12.45
N MET A 164 2.01 14.38 11.24
CA MET A 164 3.41 13.98 11.01
C MET A 164 4.38 14.97 11.64
N HIS A 165 4.16 16.28 11.48
CA HIS A 165 4.97 17.31 12.12
C HIS A 165 4.90 17.25 13.65
N CYS A 166 3.70 17.15 14.23
CA CYS A 166 3.49 17.07 15.68
C CYS A 166 4.24 15.87 16.28
N HIS A 167 4.22 14.74 15.58
CA HIS A 167 4.84 13.50 16.05
C HIS A 167 6.28 13.28 15.57
N HIS A 168 6.83 14.21 14.79
CA HIS A 168 8.17 14.15 14.20
C HIS A 168 8.38 12.95 13.27
N LEU A 169 7.33 12.56 12.54
CA LEU A 169 7.39 11.55 11.50
C LEU A 169 7.99 12.17 10.23
N LYS A 170 9.11 11.63 9.75
CA LYS A 170 9.93 12.25 8.69
C LYS A 170 9.83 11.59 7.33
N ARG A 171 9.12 10.46 7.23
CA ARG A 171 8.99 9.75 5.96
C ARG A 171 8.05 10.50 5.02
N PRO A 172 8.27 10.42 3.70
CA PRO A 172 7.39 11.06 2.72
C PRO A 172 5.95 10.53 2.81
N LEU A 173 5.00 11.37 2.40
CA LEU A 173 3.58 11.05 2.32
C LEU A 173 3.19 10.88 0.85
N ILE A 174 2.44 9.83 0.54
CA ILE A 174 1.88 9.52 -0.79
C ILE A 174 0.36 9.47 -0.68
N LEU A 175 -0.34 10.09 -1.63
CA LEU A 175 -1.78 9.90 -1.81
C LEU A 175 -1.99 8.68 -2.71
N LEU A 176 -2.38 7.53 -2.15
CA LEU A 176 -2.41 6.27 -2.89
C LEU A 176 -3.71 6.09 -3.67
N ASN A 177 -4.84 6.33 -3.02
CA ASN A 177 -6.14 6.34 -3.69
C ASN A 177 -6.83 7.70 -3.49
N TRP A 178 -7.15 8.36 -4.60
CA TRP A 178 -8.03 9.52 -4.61
C TRP A 178 -8.89 9.44 -5.86
N ASN A 179 -10.14 9.83 -5.69
CA ASN A 179 -11.05 9.98 -6.80
C ASN A 179 -11.71 11.35 -6.72
N THR A 180 -11.74 12.04 -7.85
CA THR A 180 -12.53 13.26 -8.03
C THR A 180 -13.92 12.84 -8.49
N LEU A 181 -14.88 12.76 -7.56
CA LEU A 181 -16.33 12.68 -7.79
C LEU A 181 -16.75 12.04 -9.11
N THR A 182 -16.65 10.71 -9.18
CA THR A 182 -17.21 9.92 -10.28
C THR A 182 -18.65 9.55 -9.96
N GLY A 183 -19.54 10.53 -9.99
CA GLY A 183 -20.98 10.27 -10.08
C GLY A 183 -21.37 9.91 -11.50
N ASP A 184 -22.34 9.00 -11.66
CA ASP A 184 -23.00 8.60 -12.91
C ASP A 184 -23.80 9.75 -13.57
N THR A 185 -23.17 10.90 -13.83
CA THR A 185 -23.75 11.99 -14.61
C THR A 185 -23.04 12.10 -15.95
N PHE A 186 -23.42 11.17 -16.83
CA PHE A 186 -23.03 11.11 -18.24
C PHE A 186 -23.47 12.35 -19.05
N ILE A 187 -24.27 13.27 -18.50
CA ILE A 187 -24.86 14.37 -19.28
C ILE A 187 -24.94 15.64 -18.44
N THR A 188 -24.02 16.57 -18.72
CA THR A 188 -24.12 18.04 -18.78
C THR A 188 -22.86 18.71 -18.18
N ASN A 189 -22.10 19.35 -19.08
CA ASN A 189 -20.93 20.23 -18.85
C ASN A 189 -19.54 19.61 -18.61
N GLY A 190 -19.08 18.82 -19.60
CA GLY A 190 -17.74 18.97 -20.20
C GLY A 190 -16.55 18.28 -19.54
N GLU A 191 -16.02 17.23 -20.20
CA GLU A 191 -14.75 16.56 -19.89
C GLU A 191 -13.56 17.53 -19.68
N TYR A 192 -13.57 18.67 -20.38
CA TYR A 192 -12.53 19.71 -20.27
C TYR A 192 -12.50 20.43 -18.92
N PHE A 193 -13.64 20.63 -18.26
CA PHE A 193 -13.70 21.24 -16.93
C PHE A 193 -13.15 20.28 -15.86
N ARG A 194 -13.44 18.98 -16.02
CA ARG A 194 -12.95 17.91 -15.14
C ARG A 194 -11.44 17.73 -15.26
N GLY A 195 -10.91 17.72 -16.48
CA GLY A 195 -9.46 17.66 -16.72
C GLY A 195 -8.70 18.84 -16.10
N GLY A 196 -9.22 20.06 -16.23
CA GLY A 196 -8.60 21.25 -15.62
C GLY A 196 -8.52 21.20 -14.10
N ILE A 197 -9.57 20.69 -13.43
CA ILE A 197 -9.61 20.58 -11.97
C ILE A 197 -8.77 19.41 -11.46
N ILE A 198 -8.77 18.26 -12.15
CA ILE A 198 -7.86 17.15 -11.84
C ILE A 198 -6.41 17.64 -11.89
N ILE A 199 -6.06 18.40 -12.93
CA ILE A 199 -4.72 19.01 -13.05
C ILE A 199 -4.49 20.03 -11.93
N GLU A 200 -5.45 20.89 -11.59
CA GLU A 200 -5.30 21.85 -10.50
C GLU A 200 -5.08 21.16 -9.13
N GLN A 201 -5.83 20.09 -8.84
CA GLN A 201 -5.67 19.28 -7.64
C GLN A 201 -4.32 18.57 -7.65
N LEU A 202 -3.93 17.97 -8.78
CA LEU A 202 -2.63 17.32 -8.95
C LEU A 202 -1.49 18.32 -8.76
N LEU A 203 -1.59 19.54 -9.28
CA LEU A 203 -0.60 20.60 -9.06
C LEU A 203 -0.53 21.00 -7.57
N LYS A 204 -1.68 21.24 -6.91
CA LYS A 204 -1.72 21.56 -5.48
C LYS A 204 -1.16 20.44 -4.60
N LEU A 205 -1.48 19.19 -4.91
CA LEU A 205 -1.04 18.00 -4.17
C LEU A 205 0.43 17.65 -4.45
N SER A 206 0.91 17.82 -5.69
CA SER A 206 2.29 17.51 -6.08
C SER A 206 3.34 18.29 -5.29
N SER A 207 2.97 19.45 -4.74
CA SER A 207 3.85 20.24 -3.84
C SER A 207 3.87 19.73 -2.39
N LYS A 208 3.00 18.77 -2.06
CA LYS A 208 2.72 18.29 -0.69
C LYS A 208 2.96 16.80 -0.49
N VAL A 209 2.89 16.00 -1.55
CA VAL A 209 3.11 14.55 -1.52
C VAL A 209 4.17 14.14 -2.54
N GLU A 210 4.95 13.11 -2.23
CA GLU A 210 6.02 12.63 -3.12
C GLU A 210 5.48 11.78 -4.28
N GLY A 211 4.27 11.23 -4.12
CA GLY A 211 3.60 10.43 -5.13
C GLY A 211 2.08 10.56 -5.05
N ILE A 212 1.44 10.35 -6.21
CA ILE A 212 -0.01 10.34 -6.38
C ILE A 212 -0.36 9.06 -7.17
N GLY A 213 -1.05 8.12 -6.53
CA GLY A 213 -1.73 7.01 -7.21
C GLY A 213 -3.13 7.45 -7.64
N TYR A 214 -3.76 6.74 -8.57
CA TYR A 214 -5.16 6.96 -8.98
C TYR A 214 -5.85 5.60 -9.00
N GLY A 215 -7.02 5.50 -8.36
CA GLY A 215 -7.75 4.24 -8.14
C GLY A 215 -9.24 4.36 -8.37
#